data_AF-A0A5K1GFL4-F1
#
_entry.id   AF-A0A5K1GFL4-F1
#
_cell.length_a   1.000
_cell.length_b   1.000
_cell.length_c   1.000
_cell.angle_alpha   90.00
_cell.angle_beta   90.00
_cell.angle_gamma   90.00
#
_symmetry.space_group_name_H-M   'P 1'
#
loop_
_entity.id
_entity.type
_entity.pdbx_description
1 polymer ?
#
loop_
_entity_poly.entity_id
_entity_poly.type
_entity_poly.pdbx_seq_one_letter_code
_entity_poly.pdbx_strand_id
1 'polypeptide(L)'
;FMADNVPIRAFRKQQDTMLQLPFPDSKPMWVYGSVWNADDWATQGGRVKTNWSDAPFVSQFRGFEIDACEVGGMPADQRSDDGATERGRCADAETGFWWDTPAKATLSPHQVRQLKWVSRRYKIYDYCRDAARFVVKPVE
;
A
#
# COMPACT_ATOMS: atom_id res chain seq x y z
N PHE A 1 -2.01 -4.89 -2.56
CA PHE A 1 -3.22 -4.16 -2.97
C PHE A 1 -4.24 -5.12 -3.55
N MET A 2 -5.49 -5.05 -3.09
CA MET A 2 -6.58 -5.92 -3.54
C MET A 2 -7.85 -5.10 -3.79
N ALA A 3 -8.72 -5.61 -4.65
CA ALA A 3 -10.11 -5.18 -4.79
C ALA A 3 -10.97 -6.45 -4.76
N ASP A 4 -11.96 -6.54 -3.88
CA ASP A 4 -12.82 -7.72 -3.70
C ASP A 4 -12.04 -9.06 -3.58
N ASN A 5 -10.97 -9.06 -2.77
CA ASN A 5 -10.03 -10.19 -2.61
C ASN A 5 -9.22 -10.58 -3.86
N VAL A 6 -9.32 -9.82 -4.96
CA VAL A 6 -8.52 -9.99 -6.17
C VAL A 6 -7.26 -9.13 -6.07
N PRO A 7 -6.05 -9.72 -6.12
CA PRO A 7 -4.82 -8.95 -6.11
C PRO A 7 -4.65 -8.13 -7.40
N ILE A 8 -4.45 -6.83 -7.24
CA ILE A 8 -4.24 -5.89 -8.37
C ILE A 8 -2.80 -5.38 -8.46
N ARG A 9 -2.06 -5.42 -7.35
CA ARG A 9 -0.62 -5.12 -7.26
C ARG A 9 -0.01 -5.79 -6.04
N ALA A 10 1.18 -6.34 -6.20
CA ALA A 10 2.06 -6.77 -5.12
C ALA A 10 3.39 -6.02 -5.25
N PHE A 11 3.89 -5.49 -4.15
CA PHE A 11 5.23 -4.90 -4.04
C PHE A 11 5.97 -5.69 -2.96
N ARG A 12 7.06 -6.36 -3.33
CA ARG A 12 7.76 -7.29 -2.45
C ARG A 12 8.97 -6.58 -1.84
N LYS A 13 9.19 -6.82 -0.55
CA LYS A 13 10.47 -6.48 0.07
C LYS A 13 11.55 -7.33 -0.59
N GLN A 14 12.52 -6.69 -1.23
CA GLN A 14 13.65 -7.40 -1.79
C GLN A 14 14.53 -7.92 -0.66
N GLN A 15 14.93 -9.18 -0.76
CA GLN A 15 15.82 -9.83 0.22
C GLN A 15 17.29 -9.52 -0.06
N ASP A 16 17.61 -9.20 -1.31
CA ASP A 16 18.95 -8.78 -1.67
C ASP A 16 19.22 -7.37 -1.14
N THR A 17 19.94 -7.33 -0.02
CA THR A 17 20.35 -6.08 0.65
C THR A 17 21.27 -5.23 -0.23
N MET A 18 21.89 -5.80 -1.27
CA MET A 18 22.73 -5.06 -2.22
C MET A 18 21.90 -4.18 -3.16
N LEU A 19 20.62 -4.50 -3.38
CA LEU A 19 19.70 -3.68 -4.19
C LEU A 19 19.24 -2.41 -3.45
N GLN A 20 19.35 -2.37 -2.12
CA GLN A 20 19.00 -1.24 -1.26
C GLN A 20 17.63 -0.60 -1.55
N LEU A 21 16.65 -1.38 -2.00
CA LEU A 21 15.32 -0.85 -2.31
C LEU A 21 14.57 -0.52 -1.01
N PRO A 22 14.06 0.71 -0.84
CA PRO A 22 13.32 1.08 0.34
C PRO A 22 12.01 0.31 0.41
N PHE A 23 11.66 -0.15 1.62
CA PHE A 23 10.41 -0.84 1.90
C PHE A 23 9.81 -0.31 3.22
N PRO A 24 8.48 -0.16 3.34
CA PRO A 24 7.85 0.35 4.56
C PRO A 24 7.76 -0.74 5.63
N ASP A 25 8.89 -1.08 6.25
CA ASP A 25 8.98 -2.11 7.31
C ASP A 25 9.27 -1.56 8.71
N SER A 26 9.66 -0.28 8.82
CA SER A 26 10.28 0.25 10.03
C SER A 26 9.61 1.51 10.57
N LYS A 27 8.78 2.19 9.78
CA LYS A 27 8.05 3.40 10.18
C LYS A 27 6.56 3.07 10.32
N PRO A 28 5.95 3.28 11.50
CA PRO A 28 4.51 3.17 11.68
C PRO A 28 3.74 4.09 10.73
N MET A 29 2.53 3.71 10.35
CA MET A 29 1.70 4.44 9.39
C MET A 29 0.30 4.66 9.92
N TRP A 30 -0.32 5.77 9.51
CA TRP A 30 -1.73 6.07 9.73
C TRP A 30 -2.55 5.76 8.49
N VAL A 31 -3.82 5.42 8.68
CA VAL A 31 -4.79 5.25 7.58
C VAL A 31 -5.51 6.58 7.35
N TYR A 32 -5.58 7.02 6.10
CA TYR A 32 -6.26 8.26 5.71
C TYR A 32 -7.27 7.99 4.60
N GLY A 33 -8.36 8.77 4.60
CA GLY A 33 -9.32 8.85 3.51
C GLY A 33 -9.71 10.31 3.26
N SER A 34 -9.75 10.73 2.00
CA SER A 34 -10.09 12.10 1.63
C SER A 34 -10.77 12.15 0.26
N VAL A 35 -11.59 13.19 0.04
CA VAL A 35 -12.09 13.63 -1.26
C VAL A 35 -11.56 15.04 -1.47
N TRP A 36 -10.83 15.27 -2.56
CA TRP A 36 -10.20 16.56 -2.85
C TRP A 36 -10.06 16.76 -4.36
N ASN A 37 -9.94 18.03 -4.79
CA ASN A 37 -9.72 18.38 -6.20
C ASN A 37 -8.23 18.22 -6.54
N ALA A 38 -7.95 17.48 -7.61
CA ALA A 38 -6.62 17.24 -8.15
C ALA A 38 -6.55 17.52 -9.66
N ASP A 39 -7.11 18.67 -10.08
CA ASP A 39 -7.30 19.05 -11.48
C ASP A 39 -6.03 19.06 -12.32
N ASP A 40 -4.85 19.22 -11.71
CA ASP A 40 -3.58 19.27 -12.43
C ASP A 40 -3.15 17.92 -13.00
N TRP A 41 -3.72 16.80 -12.53
CA TRP A 41 -3.27 15.48 -12.97
C TRP A 41 -4.33 14.37 -13.00
N ALA A 42 -5.43 14.48 -12.26
CA ALA A 42 -6.33 13.34 -12.00
C ALA A 42 -7.03 12.76 -13.24
N THR A 43 -7.58 13.60 -14.12
CA THR A 43 -8.38 13.14 -15.27
C THR A 43 -7.70 13.47 -16.59
N GLN A 44 -7.40 12.41 -17.37
CA GLN A 44 -6.64 12.49 -18.63
C GLN A 44 -5.31 13.26 -18.51
N GLY A 45 -4.61 13.09 -17.38
CA GLY A 45 -3.36 13.82 -17.10
C GLY A 45 -3.56 15.32 -16.88
N GLY A 46 -4.72 15.72 -16.33
CA GLY A 46 -5.06 17.10 -15.99
C GLY A 46 -5.75 17.90 -17.10
N ARG A 47 -6.11 17.27 -18.22
CA ARG A 47 -6.79 17.93 -19.35
C ARG A 47 -8.26 18.21 -19.08
N VAL A 48 -8.91 17.35 -18.31
CA VAL A 48 -10.32 17.50 -17.93
C VAL A 48 -10.36 18.04 -16.51
N LYS A 49 -10.97 19.22 -16.33
CA LYS A 49 -11.07 19.92 -15.05
C LYS A 49 -12.41 19.63 -14.38
N THR A 50 -12.45 19.78 -13.06
CA THR A 50 -13.66 19.61 -12.28
C THR A 50 -14.74 20.60 -12.71
N ASN A 51 -15.91 20.09 -13.07
CA ASN A 51 -17.07 20.92 -13.32
C ASN A 51 -17.84 21.15 -12.01
N TRP A 52 -17.61 22.29 -11.37
CA TRP A 52 -18.19 22.59 -10.06
C TRP A 52 -19.71 22.79 -10.07
N SER A 53 -20.37 22.93 -11.24
CA SER A 53 -21.83 22.90 -11.31
C SER A 53 -22.43 21.56 -10.89
N ASP A 54 -21.64 20.48 -10.97
CA ASP A 54 -22.09 19.11 -10.68
C ASP A 54 -21.90 18.75 -9.19
N ALA A 55 -21.50 19.72 -8.37
CA ALA A 55 -21.36 19.54 -6.92
C ALA A 55 -22.74 19.28 -6.25
N PRO A 56 -22.77 18.54 -5.12
CA PRO A 56 -21.63 18.04 -4.33
C PRO A 56 -21.05 16.72 -4.84
N PHE A 57 -19.72 16.58 -4.76
CA PHE A 57 -19.02 15.33 -5.00
C PHE A 57 -18.92 14.53 -3.70
N VAL A 58 -19.69 13.44 -3.59
CA VAL A 58 -19.83 12.67 -2.35
C VAL A 58 -19.16 11.30 -2.49
N SER A 59 -18.26 10.97 -1.57
CA SER A 59 -17.74 9.61 -1.37
C SER A 59 -18.30 9.03 -0.08
N GLN A 60 -18.71 7.76 -0.11
CA GLN A 60 -19.22 7.05 1.05
C GLN A 60 -18.30 5.88 1.38
N PHE A 61 -17.92 5.76 2.64
CA PHE A 61 -17.04 4.71 3.15
C PHE A 61 -17.78 3.92 4.23
N ARG A 62 -17.60 2.60 4.23
CA ARG A 62 -18.19 1.66 5.21
C ARG A 62 -17.22 0.52 5.44
N GLY A 63 -17.44 -0.26 6.51
CA GLY A 63 -16.61 -1.42 6.81
C GLY A 63 -15.22 -1.03 7.27
N PHE A 64 -15.11 -0.04 8.17
CA PHE A 64 -13.84 0.34 8.77
C PHE A 64 -13.38 -0.73 9.76
N GLU A 65 -12.75 -1.77 9.24
CA GLU A 65 -12.08 -2.81 10.00
C GLU A 65 -10.57 -2.63 9.85
N ILE A 66 -9.89 -2.46 10.99
CA ILE A 66 -8.44 -2.35 11.06
C ILE A 66 -7.95 -3.52 11.90
N ASP A 67 -7.44 -4.55 11.23
CA ASP A 67 -6.74 -5.66 11.85
C ASP A 67 -5.24 -5.45 11.60
N ALA A 68 -4.56 -4.85 12.58
CA ALA A 68 -3.18 -4.40 12.48
C ALA A 68 -2.47 -4.49 13.83
N CYS A 69 -1.13 -4.54 13.81
CA CYS A 69 -0.35 -4.31 15.02
C CYS A 69 -0.28 -2.81 15.33
N GLU A 70 -0.95 -2.39 16.40
CA GLU A 70 -0.97 -1.00 16.83
C GLU A 70 0.33 -0.61 17.53
N VAL A 71 0.92 0.49 17.06
CA VAL A 71 2.13 1.09 17.62
C VAL A 71 1.72 2.42 18.28
N GLY A 72 1.99 2.57 19.59
CA GLY A 72 1.71 3.84 20.30
C GLY A 72 0.62 3.82 21.38
N GLY A 73 0.07 2.65 21.74
CA GLY A 73 -0.86 2.48 22.87
C GLY A 73 -0.24 2.63 24.27
N MET A 74 0.99 3.16 24.38
CA MET A 74 1.65 3.41 25.66
C MET A 74 1.15 4.72 26.30
N PRO A 75 0.98 4.76 27.63
CA PRO A 75 0.88 6.01 28.36
C PRO A 75 2.14 6.87 28.08
N ALA A 76 1.98 8.19 28.10
CA ALA A 76 2.98 9.13 27.59
C ALA A 76 4.34 9.05 28.30
N ASP A 77 4.38 8.43 29.48
CA ASP A 77 5.56 8.18 30.32
C ASP A 77 6.43 7.01 29.86
N GLN A 78 5.95 6.16 28.94
CA GLN A 78 6.68 5.00 28.41
C GLN A 78 7.05 5.12 26.94
N ARG A 79 6.69 6.22 26.27
CA ARG A 79 7.13 6.49 24.88
C ARG A 79 8.63 6.75 24.86
N SER A 80 9.36 5.97 24.07
CA SER A 80 10.74 6.28 23.74
C SER A 80 10.78 7.20 22.50
N ASP A 81 11.57 8.27 22.55
CA ASP A 81 11.73 9.23 21.44
C ASP A 81 12.34 8.60 20.18
N ASP A 82 12.87 7.38 20.27
CA ASP A 82 13.55 6.64 19.20
C ASP A 82 12.66 5.59 18.51
N GLY A 83 11.41 5.39 18.96
CA GLY A 83 10.46 4.41 18.42
C GLY A 83 10.98 2.96 18.41
N ALA A 84 12.03 2.65 19.18
CA ALA A 84 12.65 1.34 19.23
C ALA A 84 11.82 0.35 20.07
N THR A 85 11.29 0.80 21.20
CA THR A 85 10.45 0.01 22.12
C THR A 85 9.09 -0.33 21.50
N GLU A 86 8.60 0.55 20.64
CA GLU A 86 7.38 0.43 19.85
C GLU A 86 7.47 -0.65 18.75
N ARG A 87 8.63 -0.79 18.12
CA ARG A 87 8.92 -1.84 17.12
C ARG A 87 8.99 -3.24 17.72
N GLY A 88 9.46 -3.36 18.97
CA GLY A 88 9.57 -4.64 19.68
C GLY A 88 8.25 -5.40 19.76
N ARG A 89 7.13 -4.74 20.10
CA ARG A 89 5.82 -5.43 20.25
C ARG A 89 5.28 -6.07 18.98
N CYS A 90 5.45 -5.44 17.82
CA CYS A 90 5.00 -6.03 16.56
C CYS A 90 5.92 -7.14 16.06
N ALA A 91 7.18 -7.16 16.53
CA ALA A 91 8.14 -8.22 16.26
C ALA A 91 8.04 -9.39 17.27
N ASP A 92 7.63 -9.10 18.51
CA ASP A 92 7.68 -10.01 19.67
C ASP A 92 6.29 -10.55 20.09
N ALA A 93 5.25 -10.39 19.26
CA ALA A 93 3.90 -10.86 19.60
C ALA A 93 3.91 -12.38 19.88
N GLU A 94 3.71 -12.78 21.14
CA GLU A 94 3.84 -14.16 21.65
C GLU A 94 3.03 -15.22 20.87
N THR A 95 1.98 -14.81 20.14
CA THR A 95 1.12 -15.69 19.35
C THR A 95 1.33 -15.58 17.83
N GLY A 96 2.15 -14.64 17.35
CA GLY A 96 2.32 -14.33 15.93
C GLY A 96 1.04 -13.78 15.28
N PHE A 97 1.18 -12.87 14.32
CA PHE A 97 0.03 -12.39 13.56
C PHE A 97 -0.30 -13.32 12.39
N TRP A 98 -1.58 -13.45 12.02
CA TRP A 98 -1.98 -14.37 10.94
C TRP A 98 -1.34 -14.03 9.59
N TRP A 99 -1.02 -12.74 9.37
CA TRP A 99 -0.37 -12.24 8.16
C TRP A 99 1.14 -12.53 8.10
N ASP A 100 1.78 -12.86 9.22
CA ASP A 100 3.21 -13.18 9.27
C ASP A 100 3.50 -14.68 9.09
N THR A 101 2.48 -15.47 8.76
CA THR A 101 2.63 -16.90 8.52
C THR A 101 3.29 -17.21 7.16
N PRO A 102 4.02 -18.33 7.01
CA PRO A 102 4.63 -18.73 5.72
C PRO A 102 3.63 -18.82 4.57
N ALA A 103 2.37 -19.18 4.86
CA ALA A 103 1.30 -19.24 3.88
C ALA A 103 0.91 -17.85 3.30
N LYS A 104 1.22 -16.76 4.01
CA LYS A 104 0.95 -15.38 3.62
C LYS A 104 2.17 -14.65 3.06
N ALA A 105 3.36 -15.24 3.17
CA ALA A 105 4.60 -14.69 2.62
C ALA A 105 4.56 -14.49 1.10
N THR A 106 3.76 -15.28 0.38
CA THR A 106 3.57 -15.13 -1.06
C THR A 106 2.11 -15.29 -1.48
N LEU A 107 1.76 -14.72 -2.64
CA LEU A 107 0.46 -14.94 -3.25
C LEU A 107 0.30 -16.42 -3.63
N SER A 108 -0.89 -16.99 -3.38
CA SER A 108 -1.23 -18.33 -3.85
C SER A 108 -1.16 -18.41 -5.39
N PRO A 109 -0.98 -19.61 -5.97
CA PRO A 109 -0.99 -19.78 -7.43
C PRO A 109 -2.26 -19.24 -8.10
N HIS A 110 -3.40 -19.34 -7.42
CA HIS A 110 -4.67 -18.77 -7.87
C HIS A 110 -4.61 -17.23 -7.92
N GLN A 111 -4.17 -16.60 -6.83
CA GLN A 111 -3.98 -15.15 -6.75
C GLN A 111 -2.96 -14.64 -7.78
N VAL A 112 -1.88 -15.39 -8.05
CA VAL A 112 -0.92 -15.04 -9.11
C VAL A 112 -1.59 -15.04 -10.48
N ARG A 113 -2.47 -16.00 -10.79
CA ARG A 113 -3.22 -16.02 -12.05
C ARG A 113 -4.17 -14.82 -12.15
N GLN A 114 -4.89 -14.50 -11.07
CA GLN A 114 -5.75 -13.33 -11.00
C GLN A 114 -4.97 -12.03 -11.24
N LEU A 115 -3.84 -11.84 -10.53
CA LEU A 115 -2.99 -10.67 -10.71
C LEU A 115 -2.49 -10.54 -12.16
N LYS A 116 -2.08 -11.64 -12.79
CA LYS A 116 -1.67 -11.67 -14.20
C LYS A 116 -2.83 -11.29 -15.12
N TRP A 117 -4.04 -11.77 -14.85
CA TRP A 117 -5.23 -11.43 -15.64
C TRP A 117 -5.58 -9.95 -15.52
N VAL A 118 -5.61 -9.40 -14.30
CA VAL A 118 -5.85 -7.96 -14.06
C VAL A 118 -4.81 -7.12 -14.79
N SER A 119 -3.53 -7.47 -14.62
CA SER A 119 -2.39 -6.79 -15.25
C SER A 119 -2.44 -6.82 -16.78
N ARG A 120 -3.02 -7.86 -17.39
CA ARG A 120 -3.16 -7.97 -18.85
C ARG A 120 -4.38 -7.23 -19.41
N ARG A 121 -5.45 -7.09 -18.62
CA ARG A 121 -6.76 -6.64 -19.15
C ARG A 121 -7.16 -5.23 -18.72
N TYR A 122 -6.74 -4.80 -17.53
CA TYR A 122 -7.22 -3.55 -16.93
C TYR A 122 -6.11 -2.54 -16.66
N LYS A 123 -4.83 -2.95 -16.74
CA LYS A 123 -3.71 -2.06 -16.48
C LYS A 123 -3.48 -1.12 -17.66
N ILE A 124 -3.76 0.16 -17.45
CA ILE A 124 -3.57 1.23 -18.44
C ILE A 124 -2.23 1.97 -18.28
N TYR A 125 -1.58 1.85 -17.13
CA TYR A 125 -0.28 2.46 -16.84
C TYR A 125 0.54 1.53 -15.95
N ASP A 126 1.85 1.49 -16.18
CA ASP A 126 2.82 0.70 -15.41
C ASP A 126 4.17 1.40 -15.40
N TYR A 127 4.58 1.92 -14.24
CA TYR A 127 5.84 2.64 -14.11
C TYR A 127 7.06 1.75 -14.42
N CYS A 128 6.97 0.42 -14.22
CA CYS A 128 8.05 -0.51 -14.59
C CYS A 128 8.25 -0.61 -16.12
N ARG A 129 7.27 -0.15 -16.92
CA ARG A 129 7.30 -0.15 -18.39
C ARG A 129 7.37 1.25 -19.00
N ASP A 130 7.38 2.28 -18.16
CA ASP A 130 7.44 3.67 -18.57
C ASP A 130 8.89 4.09 -18.85
N ALA A 131 9.34 3.85 -20.08
CA ALA A 131 10.70 4.19 -20.52
C ALA A 131 10.95 5.70 -20.62
N ALA A 132 9.90 6.52 -20.69
CA ALA A 132 10.05 7.97 -20.70
C ALA A 132 10.41 8.50 -19.30
N ARG A 133 9.85 7.88 -18.26
CA ARG A 133 10.17 8.22 -16.87
C ARG A 133 11.40 7.50 -16.34
N PHE A 134 11.57 6.22 -16.69
CA PHE A 134 12.62 5.36 -16.17
C PHE A 134 13.46 4.80 -17.31
N VAL A 135 14.60 5.47 -17.59
CA VAL A 135 15.59 5.02 -18.58
C VAL A 135 16.12 3.63 -18.21
N VAL A 136 16.38 3.41 -16.93
CA VAL A 136 16.70 2.10 -16.35
C VAL A 136 15.46 1.60 -15.63
N LYS A 137 15.01 0.39 -15.96
CA LYS A 137 13.81 -0.19 -15.35
C LYS A 137 14.02 -0.37 -13.84
N PRO A 138 13.00 -0.05 -13.03
CA PRO A 138 12.98 -0.43 -11.62
C PRO A 138 13.21 -1.94 -11.46
N VAL A 139 13.94 -2.33 -10.40
CA VAL A 139 14.53 -3.67 -10.22
C VAL A 139 13.68 -4.60 -9.33
N GLU A 140 12.61 -4.09 -8.73
CA GLU A 140 11.69 -4.81 -7.85
C GLU A 140 10.84 -5.91 -8.51
#